data_AF-A0A923NF45-F1
#
_entry.id   AF-A0A923NF45-F1
#
_cell.length_a   1.000
_cell.length_b   1.000
_cell.length_c   1.000
_cell.angle_alpha   90.00
_cell.angle_beta   90.00
_cell.angle_gamma   90.00
#
_symmetry.space_group_name_H-M   'P 1'
#
loop_
_entity.id
_entity.type
_entity.pdbx_description
1 polymer ?
#
loop_
_entity_poly.entity_id
_entity_poly.type
_entity_poly.pdbx_seq_one_letter_code
_entity_poly.pdbx_strand_id
1 'polypeptide(L)'
;MNNKILFYKLNGELDRTELLNNHNLRHINGMMTRCTLRNGTVKVGFADPLRTHDRDSFDDSVHDYIYLWTWDNLDEKSHTLIGNDENRYNQTFRSVALGEIMKVESILYSNPRFGSPLTNKFNIITAL
;
A
#
# COMPACT_ATOMS: atom_id res chain seq x y z
N MET A 1 16.19 5.72 -15.63
CA MET A 1 14.93 4.97 -15.80
C MET A 1 13.84 5.80 -15.14
N ASN A 2 12.81 6.20 -15.88
CA ASN A 2 11.69 6.94 -15.31
C ASN A 2 10.71 5.91 -14.74
N ASN A 3 10.97 5.44 -13.52
CA ASN A 3 10.07 4.53 -12.83
C ASN A 3 8.70 5.21 -12.66
N LYS A 4 7.63 4.42 -12.68
CA LYS A 4 6.25 4.94 -12.74
C LYS A 4 5.42 4.41 -11.59
N ILE A 5 4.43 5.20 -11.19
CA ILE A 5 3.33 4.82 -10.33
C ILE A 5 2.10 4.65 -11.22
N LEU A 6 1.50 3.47 -11.22
CA LEU A 6 0.28 3.18 -11.98
C LEU A 6 -0.90 3.11 -11.01
N PHE A 7 -1.95 3.88 -11.30
CA PHE A 7 -3.17 3.90 -10.50
C PHE A 7 -4.28 3.17 -11.23
N TYR A 8 -4.84 2.16 -10.58
CA TYR A 8 -5.94 1.37 -11.11
C TYR A 8 -7.24 1.69 -10.37
N LYS A 9 -8.36 1.70 -11.08
CA LYS A 9 -9.68 1.60 -10.47
C LYS A 9 -9.87 0.19 -9.88
N LEU A 10 -10.86 0.02 -9.01
CA LEU A 10 -11.18 -1.28 -8.40
C LEU A 10 -11.45 -2.39 -9.44
N ASN A 11 -12.00 -2.01 -10.60
CA ASN A 11 -12.29 -2.92 -11.73
C ASN A 11 -11.05 -3.30 -12.57
N GLY A 12 -9.88 -2.72 -12.29
CA GLY A 12 -8.63 -3.01 -13.00
C GLY A 12 -8.29 -2.09 -14.14
N GLU A 13 -9.19 -1.17 -14.49
CA GLU A 13 -8.92 -0.15 -15.48
C GLU A 13 -7.80 0.78 -14.97
N LEU A 14 -6.80 1.04 -15.80
CA LEU A 14 -5.78 2.04 -15.50
C LEU A 14 -6.42 3.43 -15.55
N ASP A 15 -6.41 4.15 -14.42
CA ASP A 15 -6.91 5.52 -14.30
C ASP A 15 -5.86 6.52 -14.79
N ARG A 16 -4.65 6.44 -14.23
CA ARG A 16 -3.56 7.34 -14.57
C ARG A 16 -2.20 6.74 -14.26
N THR A 17 -1.17 7.41 -14.75
CA THR A 17 0.24 7.07 -14.49
C THR A 17 0.99 8.33 -14.09
N GLU A 18 1.76 8.24 -13.02
CA GLU A 18 2.59 9.33 -12.51
C GLU A 18 4.07 8.92 -12.50
N LEU A 19 4.97 9.90 -12.50
CA LEU A 19 6.40 9.65 -12.30
C LEU A 19 6.62 9.19 -10.85
N LEU A 20 7.46 8.18 -10.64
CA LEU A 20 7.88 7.78 -9.29
C LEU A 20 8.86 8.82 -8.74
N ASN A 21 8.36 9.69 -7.86
CA ASN A 21 9.12 10.69 -7.12
C ASN A 21 8.43 10.96 -5.77
N ASN A 22 9.12 11.67 -4.86
CA ASN A 22 8.63 11.92 -3.51
C ASN A 22 7.30 12.69 -3.48
N HIS A 23 7.06 13.59 -4.44
CA HIS A 23 5.81 14.34 -4.52
C HIS A 23 4.62 13.43 -4.84
N ASN A 24 4.73 12.61 -5.89
CA ASN A 24 3.67 11.73 -6.37
C ASN A 24 3.44 10.52 -5.46
N LEU A 25 4.46 10.06 -4.72
CA LEU A 25 4.31 9.00 -3.73
C LEU A 25 3.35 9.37 -2.59
N ARG A 26 3.08 10.65 -2.36
CA ARG A 26 2.05 11.07 -1.38
C ARG A 26 0.65 10.63 -1.80
N HIS A 27 0.40 10.51 -3.11
CA HIS A 27 -0.92 10.21 -3.67
C HIS A 27 -1.37 8.76 -3.46
N ILE A 28 -0.46 7.85 -3.09
CA ILE A 28 -0.81 6.45 -2.80
C ILE A 28 -1.22 6.24 -1.33
N ASN A 29 -1.20 7.28 -0.48
CA ASN A 29 -1.46 7.14 0.94
C ASN A 29 -2.81 6.43 1.22
N GLY A 30 -2.76 5.39 2.05
CA GLY A 30 -3.89 4.56 2.43
C GLY A 30 -4.37 3.58 1.35
N MET A 31 -3.80 3.56 0.15
CA MET A 31 -4.21 2.67 -0.94
C MET A 31 -3.46 1.33 -0.87
N MET A 32 -4.15 0.23 -1.18
CA MET A 32 -3.54 -1.07 -1.45
C MET A 32 -2.56 -0.92 -2.60
N THR A 33 -1.29 -1.17 -2.30
CA THR A 33 -0.16 -0.84 -3.16
C THR A 33 0.76 -2.06 -3.30
N ARG A 34 1.22 -2.28 -4.53
CA ARG A 34 2.21 -3.28 -4.90
C ARG A 34 3.48 -2.58 -5.35
N CYS A 35 4.59 -2.88 -4.69
CA CYS A 35 5.92 -2.42 -5.06
C CYS A 35 6.73 -3.59 -5.64
N THR A 36 7.16 -3.48 -6.89
CA THR A 36 8.10 -4.41 -7.52
C THR A 36 9.52 -3.85 -7.38
N LEU A 37 10.41 -4.61 -6.76
CA LEU A 37 11.78 -4.21 -6.49
C LEU A 37 12.75 -4.63 -7.60
N ARG A 38 13.95 -4.03 -7.64
CA ARG A 38 15.02 -4.33 -8.61
C ARG A 38 15.41 -5.80 -8.65
N ASN A 39 15.38 -6.49 -7.51
CA ASN A 39 15.68 -7.92 -7.41
C ASN A 39 14.49 -8.83 -7.78
N GLY A 40 13.39 -8.27 -8.29
CA GLY A 40 12.16 -9.00 -8.63
C GLY A 40 11.22 -9.29 -7.46
N THR A 41 11.61 -8.98 -6.22
CA THR A 41 10.73 -9.13 -5.05
C THR A 41 9.52 -8.23 -5.16
N VAL A 42 8.36 -8.73 -4.74
CA VAL A 42 7.12 -7.97 -4.68
C VAL A 42 6.74 -7.76 -3.22
N LYS A 43 6.46 -6.52 -2.83
CA LYS A 43 5.89 -6.16 -1.53
C LYS A 43 4.51 -5.57 -1.72
N VAL A 44 3.55 -6.04 -0.92
CA VAL A 44 2.14 -5.62 -0.97
C VAL A 44 1.67 -5.21 0.41
N GLY A 45 0.86 -4.16 0.46
CA GLY A 45 0.16 -3.70 1.64
C GLY A 45 -0.48 -2.35 1.38
N PHE A 46 -1.17 -1.81 2.36
CA PHE A 46 -1.67 -0.44 2.26
C PHE A 46 -0.53 0.53 2.48
N ALA A 47 -0.38 1.51 1.59
CA ALA A 47 0.73 2.44 1.66
C ALA A 47 0.55 3.47 2.77
N ASP A 48 1.65 3.77 3.46
CA ASP A 48 1.79 4.86 4.40
C ASP A 48 3.12 5.58 4.11
N PRO A 49 3.14 6.43 3.07
CA PRO A 49 4.37 7.05 2.58
C PRO A 49 4.79 8.27 3.40
N LEU A 50 3.95 8.74 4.32
CA LEU A 50 4.12 10.02 5.04
C LEU A 50 4.54 9.85 6.51
N ARG A 51 4.52 8.62 7.04
CA ARG A 51 4.86 8.34 8.44
C ARG A 51 6.19 7.60 8.54
N THR A 52 7.00 8.05 9.48
CA THR A 52 8.19 7.35 9.95
C THR A 52 7.77 6.52 11.16
N HIS A 53 7.50 5.22 10.97
CA HIS A 53 7.14 4.30 12.07
C HIS A 53 8.34 3.94 12.97
N ASP A 54 9.48 4.56 12.70
CA ASP A 54 10.74 4.49 13.44
C ASP A 54 11.05 5.78 14.24
N ARG A 55 10.23 6.83 14.15
CA ARG A 55 10.38 8.09 14.89
C ARG A 55 9.04 8.52 15.51
N ASP A 56 9.08 9.11 16.69
CA ASP A 56 7.87 9.59 17.41
C ASP A 56 7.22 10.85 16.77
N SER A 57 7.54 11.20 15.53
CA SER A 57 7.11 12.45 14.90
C SER A 57 6.60 12.27 13.47
N PHE A 58 5.34 12.64 13.24
CA PHE A 58 4.79 12.83 11.90
C PHE A 58 5.26 14.16 11.32
N ASP A 59 6.07 14.13 10.26
CA ASP A 59 6.60 15.32 9.58
C ASP A 59 5.97 15.55 8.19
N ASP A 60 4.91 14.79 7.88
CA ASP A 60 4.16 14.85 6.62
C ASP A 60 5.07 14.83 5.38
N SER A 61 6.17 14.08 5.44
CA SER A 61 7.20 14.04 4.39
C SER A 61 7.46 12.61 3.90
N VAL A 62 7.78 12.49 2.61
CA VAL A 62 8.25 11.23 2.03
C VAL A 62 9.77 11.19 2.16
N HIS A 63 10.25 10.18 2.89
CA HIS A 63 11.67 9.93 3.14
C HIS A 63 12.27 9.02 2.06
N ASP A 64 13.48 8.50 2.27
CA ASP A 64 14.13 7.55 1.35
C ASP A 64 13.45 6.16 1.32
N TYR A 65 12.34 6.00 2.03
CA TYR A 65 11.51 4.81 2.09
C TYR A 65 10.02 5.17 2.24
N ILE A 66 9.15 4.21 1.94
CA ILE A 66 7.74 4.22 2.32
C ILE A 66 7.42 3.01 3.19
N TYR A 67 6.36 3.07 3.99
CA TYR A 67 5.83 1.90 4.66
C TYR A 67 4.65 1.30 3.89
N LEU A 68 4.55 -0.02 3.94
CA LEU A 68 3.35 -0.77 3.62
C LEU A 68 2.88 -1.45 4.91
N TRP A 69 1.60 -1.31 5.27
CA TRP A 69 1.02 -2.02 6.40
C TRP A 69 0.12 -3.17 5.96
N THR A 70 0.20 -4.25 6.76
CA THR A 70 -0.57 -5.47 6.63
C THR A 70 -1.16 -5.88 7.98
N TRP A 71 -2.06 -6.85 7.95
CA TRP A 71 -2.75 -7.42 9.11
C TRP A 71 -2.40 -8.89 9.25
N ASP A 72 -1.58 -9.24 10.24
CA ASP A 72 -1.08 -10.61 10.38
C ASP A 72 -2.17 -11.60 10.84
N ASN A 73 -3.22 -11.08 11.48
CA ASN A 73 -4.37 -11.82 12.00
C ASN A 73 -5.61 -11.73 11.09
N LEU A 74 -5.46 -11.31 9.84
CA LEU A 74 -6.56 -11.22 8.88
C LEU A 74 -6.90 -12.58 8.29
N ASP A 75 -8.16 -12.99 8.42
CA ASP A 75 -8.73 -14.06 7.61
C ASP A 75 -9.16 -13.50 6.25
N GLU A 76 -8.39 -13.79 5.21
CA GLU A 76 -8.65 -13.38 3.83
C GLU A 76 -9.95 -13.94 3.24
N LYS A 77 -10.52 -15.03 3.80
CA LYS A 77 -11.77 -15.60 3.30
C LYS A 77 -12.97 -14.82 3.79
N SER A 78 -12.99 -14.45 5.07
CA SER A 78 -14.07 -13.68 5.68
C SER A 78 -13.83 -12.18 5.66
N HIS A 79 -12.62 -11.73 5.35
CA HIS A 79 -12.15 -10.34 5.47
C HIS A 79 -12.30 -9.78 6.90
N THR A 80 -12.08 -10.64 7.92
CA THR A 80 -12.21 -10.26 9.33
C THR A 80 -10.90 -10.42 10.10
N LEU A 81 -10.68 -9.54 11.08
CA LEU A 81 -9.52 -9.57 11.97
C LEU A 81 -9.81 -10.51 13.14
N ILE A 82 -8.98 -11.55 13.31
CA ILE A 82 -9.11 -12.54 14.38
C ILE A 82 -8.37 -12.05 15.63
N GLY A 83 -8.99 -12.16 16.80
CA GLY A 83 -8.35 -11.84 18.09
C GLY A 83 -9.21 -10.95 18.97
N ASN A 84 -8.63 -10.53 20.11
CA ASN A 84 -9.30 -9.64 21.07
C ASN A 84 -9.26 -8.17 20.62
N ASP A 85 -10.15 -7.36 21.19
CA ASP A 85 -10.30 -5.95 20.81
C ASP A 85 -9.04 -5.11 21.06
N GLU A 86 -8.20 -5.50 22.01
CA GLU A 86 -6.95 -4.81 22.35
C GLU A 86 -5.89 -4.92 21.26
N ASN A 87 -5.77 -6.09 20.62
CA ASN A 87 -4.64 -6.38 19.72
C ASN A 87 -5.06 -6.66 18.28
N ARG A 88 -6.33 -6.98 18.02
CA ARG A 88 -6.75 -7.36 16.66
C ARG A 88 -6.57 -6.23 15.65
N TYR A 89 -6.48 -4.99 16.13
CA TYR A 89 -6.26 -3.78 15.34
C TYR A 89 -4.78 -3.37 15.19
N ASN A 90 -3.85 -4.19 15.67
CA ASN A 90 -2.42 -3.97 15.45
C ASN A 90 -2.02 -4.26 13.99
N GLN A 91 -1.25 -3.34 13.42
CA GLN A 91 -0.76 -3.41 12.04
C GLN A 91 0.72 -3.74 12.03
N THR A 92 1.14 -4.52 11.03
CA THR A 92 2.55 -4.79 10.77
C THR A 92 3.04 -3.87 9.66
N PHE A 93 3.96 -2.97 10.00
CA PHE A 93 4.54 -2.01 9.06
C PHE A 93 5.86 -2.52 8.49
N ARG A 94 6.01 -2.48 7.17
CA ARG A 94 7.22 -2.92 6.46
C ARG A 94 7.75 -1.80 5.59
N SER A 95 8.99 -1.37 5.84
CA SER A 95 9.63 -0.35 5.01
C SER A 95 10.04 -0.90 3.63
N VAL A 96 10.00 -0.01 2.64
CA VAL A 96 10.44 -0.24 1.27
C VAL A 96 11.32 0.92 0.85
N ALA A 97 12.61 0.68 0.68
CA ALA A 97 13.56 1.69 0.25
C ALA A 97 13.25 2.14 -1.18
N LEU A 98 13.13 3.47 -1.40
CA LEU A 98 12.76 4.03 -2.71
C LEU A 98 13.79 3.71 -3.80
N GLY A 99 15.07 3.66 -3.44
CA GLY A 99 16.16 3.30 -4.36
C GLY A 99 15.99 1.91 -4.99
N GLU A 100 15.30 1.00 -4.30
CA GLU A 100 15.08 -0.38 -4.73
C GLU A 100 13.80 -0.57 -5.57
N ILE A 101 12.90 0.40 -5.62
CA ILE A 101 11.61 0.26 -6.29
C ILE A 101 11.75 0.49 -7.79
N MET A 102 11.31 -0.49 -8.59
CA MET A 102 11.22 -0.41 -10.05
C MET A 102 9.85 0.03 -10.54
N LYS A 103 8.79 -0.42 -9.87
CA LYS A 103 7.40 -0.14 -10.24
C LYS A 103 6.54 -0.05 -9.00
N VAL A 104 5.64 0.93 -8.98
CA VAL A 104 4.55 1.02 -8.00
C VAL A 104 3.23 0.90 -8.73
N GLU A 105 2.34 0.08 -8.19
CA GLU A 105 0.97 -0.06 -8.65
C GLU A 105 0.06 0.13 -7.44
N SER A 106 -1.00 0.92 -7.59
CA SER A 106 -1.89 1.27 -6.48
C SER A 106 -3.34 1.24 -6.92
N ILE A 107 -4.24 0.78 -6.06
CA ILE A 107 -5.67 0.67 -6.36
C ILE A 107 -6.42 1.82 -5.68
N LEU A 108 -7.07 2.67 -6.47
CA LEU A 108 -7.88 3.78 -5.99
C LEU A 108 -9.03 3.28 -5.11
N TYR A 109 -9.27 3.97 -4.00
CA TYR A 109 -10.35 3.69 -3.04
C TYR A 109 -10.35 2.26 -2.45
N SER A 110 -9.22 1.56 -2.52
CA SER A 110 -9.05 0.21 -1.96
C SER A 110 -8.99 0.17 -0.43
N ASN A 111 -8.85 1.32 0.24
CA ASN A 111 -8.88 1.36 1.69
C ASN A 111 -10.26 0.92 2.22
N PRO A 112 -10.34 0.07 3.25
CA PRO A 112 -11.62 -0.35 3.83
C PRO A 112 -12.50 0.77 4.36
N ARG A 113 -11.92 1.94 4.68
CA ARG A 113 -12.68 3.16 5.01
C ARG A 113 -13.61 3.63 3.89
N PHE A 114 -13.37 3.20 2.65
CA PHE A 114 -14.21 3.48 1.48
C PHE A 114 -15.14 2.32 1.11
N GLY A 115 -15.29 1.31 1.99
CA GLY A 115 -16.19 0.17 1.77
C GLY A 115 -15.57 -1.01 1.01
N SER A 116 -14.27 -0.94 0.68
CA SER A 116 -13.52 -2.07 0.11
C SER A 116 -13.29 -3.18 1.18
N PRO A 117 -13.26 -4.47 0.79
CA PRO A 117 -12.92 -5.54 1.73
C PRO A 117 -11.50 -5.36 2.30
N LEU A 118 -11.32 -5.73 3.57
CA LEU A 118 -10.01 -5.76 4.19
C LEU A 118 -9.19 -6.94 3.64
N THR A 119 -8.02 -6.68 3.06
CA THR A 119 -7.14 -7.69 2.45
C THR A 119 -5.68 -7.28 2.58
N ASN A 120 -4.76 -8.25 2.59
CA ASN A 120 -3.32 -8.03 2.40
C ASN A 120 -2.88 -8.28 0.95
N LYS A 121 -3.83 -8.55 0.05
CA LYS A 121 -3.55 -8.93 -1.34
C LYS A 121 -3.84 -7.78 -2.29
N PHE A 122 -3.00 -7.66 -3.32
CA PHE A 122 -3.23 -6.75 -4.43
C PHE A 122 -4.18 -7.43 -5.43
N ASN A 123 -5.48 -7.36 -5.14
CA ASN A 123 -6.52 -7.94 -5.97
C ASN A 123 -7.28 -6.84 -6.69
N ILE A 124 -7.24 -6.90 -8.02
CA ILE A 124 -8.15 -6.15 -8.88
C ILE A 124 -9.46 -6.93 -8.92
N ILE A 125 -10.56 -6.29 -8.51
CA ILE A 125 -11.89 -6.91 -8.55
C ILE A 125 -12.39 -6.80 -10.00
N THR A 126 -12.05 -7.77 -10.85
CA THR A 126 -12.75 -7.90 -12.12
C THR A 126 -14.19 -8.32 -11.82
N ALA A 127 -15.16 -7.47 -12.17
CA ALA A 127 -16.55 -7.90 -12.19
C ALA A 127 -16.64 -9.14 -13.10
N LEU A 128 -17.14 -10.24 -12.54
CA LEU A 128 -17.49 -11.45 -13.28
C LEU A 128 -18.67 -11.19 -14.22
#